data_AF-A0A815RP20-F1
#
_entry.id   AF-A0A815RP20-F1
#
_cell.length_a   1.000
_cell.length_b   1.000
_cell.length_c   1.000
_cell.angle_alpha   90.00
_cell.angle_beta   90.00
_cell.angle_gamma   90.00
#
_symmetry.space_group_name_H-M   'P 1'
#
loop_
_entity.id
_entity.type
_entity.pdbx_description
1 polymer ?
#
loop_
_entity_poly.entity_id
_entity_poly.type
_entity_poly.pdbx_seq_one_letter_code
_entity_poly.pdbx_strand_id
1 'polypeptide(L)'
;MTEYRNISNILCTDILLELFQYFYVDELFNAFNDTIHYFPLLLKNGNVQLHVRHVDSHFRKHIMPNIERNNVISVRIQNMYQMAPVNLGEFNQVHFLVLHNVTELNWPDNFPKDLKYLTIYVRSKDRHKIFKKALILDNIKRLEFNSTFLHFHDCNETLVKPSTIKHLVFNSQRCFINYEFLLNNMPDLQSLKSSNTYYPHRTKTNLGIFNRLYTIDLDCKHIDIDVMILFIIDVSRYSLRQCRLINVNNSLSSYIADVLIS
;
A
#
# COMPACT_ATOMS: atom_id res chain seq x y z
N MET A 1 -18.00 48.20 1.98
CA MET A 1 -18.61 46.94 2.45
C MET A 1 -18.46 45.80 1.43
N THR A 2 -18.52 46.09 0.13
CA THR A 2 -18.31 45.14 -0.98
C THR A 2 -16.87 44.65 -1.13
N GLU A 3 -15.87 45.52 -0.95
CA GLU A 3 -14.44 45.13 -0.99
C GLU A 3 -14.03 44.20 0.16
N TYR A 4 -14.53 44.44 1.38
CA TYR A 4 -14.30 43.55 2.53
C TYR A 4 -14.94 42.17 2.34
N ARG A 5 -16.10 42.09 1.69
CA ARG A 5 -16.71 40.80 1.31
C ARG A 5 -15.88 40.06 0.25
N ASN A 6 -15.30 40.77 -0.72
CA ASN A 6 -14.42 40.17 -1.72
C ASN A 6 -13.11 39.67 -1.12
N ILE A 7 -12.45 40.46 -0.26
CA ILE A 7 -11.21 40.05 0.42
C ILE A 7 -11.48 38.86 1.35
N SER A 8 -12.60 38.87 2.09
CA SER A 8 -12.99 37.74 2.93
C SER A 8 -13.28 36.48 2.09
N ASN A 9 -13.95 36.59 0.95
CA ASN A 9 -14.21 35.45 0.07
C ASN A 9 -12.94 34.89 -0.60
N ILE A 10 -11.99 35.76 -0.95
CA ILE A 10 -10.70 35.37 -1.53
C ILE A 10 -9.85 34.65 -0.47
N LEU A 11 -9.69 35.24 0.72
CA LEU A 11 -8.97 34.60 1.84
C LEU A 11 -9.60 33.26 2.24
N CYS A 12 -10.94 33.17 2.27
CA CYS A 12 -11.62 31.90 2.50
C CYS A 12 -11.33 30.87 1.40
N THR A 13 -11.22 31.29 0.14
CA THR A 13 -10.88 30.40 -0.97
C THR A 13 -9.46 29.86 -0.83
N ASP A 14 -8.47 30.73 -0.60
CA ASP A 14 -7.07 30.31 -0.44
C ASP A 14 -6.88 29.36 0.76
N ILE A 15 -7.56 29.63 1.88
CA ILE A 15 -7.55 28.73 3.05
C ILE A 15 -8.21 27.39 2.69
N LEU A 16 -9.33 27.38 1.97
CA LEU A 16 -9.96 26.13 1.52
C LEU A 16 -9.06 25.33 0.58
N LEU A 17 -8.36 26.01 -0.34
CA LEU A 17 -7.40 25.39 -1.25
C LEU A 17 -6.25 24.72 -0.48
N GLU A 18 -5.75 25.39 0.57
CA GLU A 18 -4.74 24.83 1.46
C GLU A 18 -5.28 23.62 2.25
N LEU A 19 -6.54 23.66 2.71
CA LEU A 19 -7.16 22.54 3.43
C LEU A 19 -7.22 21.26 2.58
N PHE A 20 -7.38 21.34 1.26
CA PHE A 20 -7.37 20.15 0.39
C PHE A 20 -6.04 19.40 0.38
N GLN A 21 -4.93 20.04 0.77
CA GLN A 21 -3.64 19.37 0.90
C GLN A 21 -3.57 18.44 2.12
N TYR A 22 -4.40 18.69 3.14
CA TYR A 22 -4.35 17.98 4.42
C TYR A 22 -5.58 17.11 4.67
N PHE A 23 -6.72 17.42 4.07
CA PHE A 23 -8.00 16.78 4.35
C PHE A 23 -8.59 16.07 3.12
N TYR A 24 -9.45 15.09 3.38
CA TYR A 24 -10.17 14.41 2.33
C TYR A 24 -11.33 15.25 1.83
N VAL A 25 -11.62 15.16 0.52
CA VAL A 25 -12.68 15.97 -0.11
C VAL A 25 -14.06 15.70 0.51
N ASP A 26 -14.33 14.47 0.94
CA ASP A 26 -15.59 14.12 1.60
C ASP A 26 -15.73 14.77 2.99
N GLU A 27 -14.64 14.91 3.74
CA GLU A 27 -14.64 15.61 5.03
C GLU A 27 -14.92 17.09 4.84
N LEU A 28 -14.24 17.72 3.88
CA LEU A 28 -14.43 19.14 3.56
C LEU A 28 -15.83 19.40 3.00
N PHE A 29 -16.35 18.52 2.14
CA PHE A 29 -17.69 18.63 1.61
C PHE A 29 -18.74 18.56 2.73
N ASN A 30 -18.64 17.59 3.63
CA ASN A 30 -19.58 17.47 4.74
C ASN A 30 -19.49 18.65 5.72
N ALA A 31 -18.30 19.24 5.91
CA ALA A 31 -18.11 20.37 6.81
C ALA A 31 -18.59 21.71 6.22
N PHE A 32 -18.37 21.94 4.91
CA PHE A 32 -18.51 23.27 4.31
C PHE A 32 -19.63 23.41 3.28
N ASN A 33 -20.20 22.32 2.74
CA ASN A 33 -21.18 22.42 1.65
C ASN A 33 -22.38 23.32 2.00
N ASP A 34 -22.84 23.28 3.25
CA ASP A 34 -24.00 24.07 3.68
C ASP A 34 -23.61 25.50 4.12
N THR A 35 -22.35 25.70 4.51
CA THR A 35 -21.82 27.00 4.98
C THR A 35 -21.31 27.86 3.83
N ILE A 36 -20.79 27.23 2.78
CA ILE A 36 -20.13 27.88 1.65
C ILE A 36 -20.86 27.45 0.37
N HIS A 37 -21.91 28.19 0.01
CA HIS A 37 -22.79 27.85 -1.12
C HIS A 37 -22.09 27.69 -2.47
N TYR A 38 -20.91 28.30 -2.66
CA TYR A 38 -20.12 28.18 -3.89
C TYR A 38 -19.04 27.08 -3.83
N PHE A 39 -18.95 26.33 -2.74
CA PHE A 39 -17.95 25.27 -2.54
C PHE A 39 -18.00 24.18 -3.62
N PRO A 40 -19.18 23.68 -4.06
CA PRO A 40 -19.24 22.75 -5.19
C PRO A 40 -18.66 23.32 -6.49
N LEU A 41 -18.80 24.62 -6.73
CA LEU A 41 -18.24 25.28 -7.91
C LEU A 41 -16.71 25.41 -7.79
N LEU A 42 -16.19 25.69 -6.59
CA LEU A 42 -14.75 25.70 -6.33
C LEU A 42 -14.12 24.32 -6.54
N LEU A 43 -14.78 23.25 -6.10
CA LEU A 43 -14.31 21.88 -6.32
C LEU A 43 -14.24 21.51 -7.81
N LYS A 44 -15.19 22.02 -8.59
CA LYS A 44 -15.29 21.70 -10.01
C LYS A 44 -14.31 22.48 -10.87
N ASN A 45 -14.14 23.77 -10.56
CA ASN A 45 -13.29 24.67 -11.37
C ASN A 45 -11.88 24.83 -10.78
N GLY A 46 -11.69 24.44 -9.53
CA GLY A 46 -10.41 24.45 -8.86
C GLY A 46 -9.55 23.32 -9.40
N ASN A 47 -8.42 23.68 -10.00
CA ASN A 47 -7.37 22.75 -10.37
C ASN A 47 -6.62 22.27 -9.11
N VAL A 48 -7.34 21.62 -8.20
CA VAL A 48 -6.87 21.22 -6.86
C VAL A 48 -6.67 19.73 -6.84
N GLN A 49 -5.54 19.27 -6.30
CA GLN A 49 -5.34 17.84 -6.09
C GLN A 49 -6.22 17.34 -4.95
N LEU A 50 -6.97 16.26 -5.21
CA LEU A 50 -7.97 15.76 -4.29
C LEU A 50 -7.57 14.39 -3.72
N HIS A 51 -7.81 14.24 -2.43
CA HIS A 51 -7.73 12.98 -1.71
C HIS A 51 -9.14 12.52 -1.36
N VAL A 52 -9.48 11.27 -1.65
CA VAL A 52 -10.83 10.70 -1.43
C VAL A 52 -10.78 9.60 -0.38
N ARG A 53 -11.66 9.62 0.63
CA ARG A 53 -11.75 8.60 1.68
C ARG A 53 -12.90 7.61 1.48
N HIS A 54 -13.93 8.01 0.73
CA HIS A 54 -15.11 7.19 0.52
C HIS A 54 -15.55 7.23 -0.94
N VAL A 55 -15.87 6.07 -1.51
CA VAL A 55 -16.44 5.94 -2.87
C VAL A 55 -17.77 5.16 -2.79
N ASP A 56 -18.59 5.55 -1.82
CA ASP A 56 -19.91 4.97 -1.57
C ASP A 56 -21.00 5.67 -2.39
N SER A 57 -22.26 5.32 -2.13
CA SER A 57 -23.42 5.93 -2.80
C SER A 57 -23.54 7.42 -2.52
N HIS A 58 -23.20 7.89 -1.31
CA HIS A 58 -23.22 9.30 -0.95
C HIS A 58 -22.19 10.08 -1.75
N PHE A 59 -20.94 9.63 -1.77
CA PHE A 59 -19.88 10.24 -2.57
C PHE A 59 -20.26 10.31 -4.04
N ARG A 60 -20.71 9.19 -4.62
CA ARG A 60 -21.09 9.12 -6.04
C ARG A 60 -22.24 10.08 -6.39
N LYS A 61 -23.20 10.27 -5.49
CA LYS A 61 -24.40 11.08 -5.73
C LYS A 61 -24.18 12.56 -5.46
N HIS A 62 -23.41 12.90 -4.41
CA HIS A 62 -23.36 14.27 -3.89
C HIS A 62 -22.00 14.96 -4.09
N ILE A 63 -20.89 14.22 -4.12
CA ILE A 63 -19.54 14.80 -4.20
C ILE A 63 -18.98 14.66 -5.61
N MET A 64 -19.07 13.45 -6.18
CA MET A 64 -18.51 13.13 -7.49
C MET A 64 -18.98 14.05 -8.63
N PRO A 65 -20.25 14.53 -8.69
CA PRO A 65 -20.67 15.49 -9.71
C PRO A 65 -19.98 16.86 -9.64
N ASN A 66 -19.37 17.17 -8.49
CA ASN A 66 -18.78 18.47 -8.18
C ASN A 66 -17.25 18.47 -8.25
N ILE A 67 -16.61 17.35 -8.63
CA ILE A 67 -15.15 17.25 -8.75
C ILE A 67 -14.76 16.77 -10.15
N GLU A 68 -13.57 17.15 -10.60
CA GLU A 68 -12.97 16.52 -11.77
C GLU A 68 -12.26 15.23 -11.35
N ARG A 69 -12.61 14.10 -11.98
CA ARG A 69 -12.03 12.79 -11.64
C ARG A 69 -10.51 12.72 -11.83
N ASN A 70 -9.98 13.50 -12.77
CA ASN A 70 -8.54 13.60 -13.03
C ASN A 70 -7.81 14.39 -11.92
N ASN A 71 -8.52 15.13 -11.09
CA ASN A 71 -7.92 15.84 -9.97
C ASN A 71 -7.73 14.93 -8.75
N VAL A 72 -8.33 13.74 -8.75
CA VAL A 72 -8.15 12.76 -7.66
C VAL A 72 -6.80 12.07 -7.81
N ILE A 73 -5.88 12.35 -6.87
CA ILE A 73 -4.52 11.81 -6.85
C ILE A 73 -4.36 10.61 -5.91
N SER A 74 -5.27 10.47 -4.93
CA SER A 74 -5.26 9.35 -4.01
C SER A 74 -6.66 8.96 -3.54
N VAL A 75 -6.83 7.67 -3.26
CA VAL A 75 -8.07 7.11 -2.71
C VAL A 75 -7.72 6.22 -1.51
N ARG A 76 -8.47 6.35 -0.41
CA ARG A 76 -8.35 5.51 0.77
C ARG A 76 -9.72 5.01 1.20
N ILE A 77 -10.09 3.78 0.87
CA ILE A 77 -11.37 3.19 1.31
C ILE A 77 -11.18 2.49 2.65
N GLN A 78 -11.76 3.05 3.71
CA GLN A 78 -11.54 2.57 5.09
C GLN A 78 -12.31 1.32 5.49
N ASN A 79 -13.38 0.97 4.79
CA ASN A 79 -14.11 -0.24 5.08
C ASN A 79 -14.77 -0.80 3.84
N MET A 80 -14.10 -1.75 3.18
CA MET A 80 -14.69 -2.47 2.06
C MET A 80 -15.59 -3.64 2.50
N TYR A 81 -15.69 -3.93 3.80
CA TYR A 81 -16.47 -5.07 4.26
C TYR A 81 -17.94 -4.93 3.86
N GLN A 82 -18.49 -5.96 3.21
CA GLN A 82 -19.86 -5.98 2.67
C GLN A 82 -20.14 -4.95 1.55
N MET A 83 -19.12 -4.23 1.06
CA MET A 83 -19.26 -3.43 -0.15
C MET A 83 -19.22 -4.32 -1.38
N ALA A 84 -20.04 -3.98 -2.38
CA ALA A 84 -19.86 -4.49 -3.72
C ALA A 84 -18.51 -4.01 -4.30
N PRO A 85 -17.94 -4.72 -5.28
CA PRO A 85 -16.76 -4.26 -6.02
C PRO A 85 -16.92 -2.81 -6.49
N VAL A 86 -15.91 -1.99 -6.19
CA VAL A 86 -15.89 -0.57 -6.55
C VAL A 86 -15.12 -0.43 -7.87
N ASN A 87 -15.72 0.23 -8.86
CA ASN A 87 -14.98 0.63 -10.06
C ASN A 87 -14.07 1.83 -9.74
N LEU A 88 -12.78 1.58 -9.54
CA LEU A 88 -11.76 2.62 -9.29
C LEU A 88 -11.06 3.09 -10.56
N GLY A 89 -11.30 2.43 -11.70
CA GLY A 89 -10.74 2.81 -12.99
C GLY A 89 -11.20 4.17 -13.49
N GLU A 90 -12.24 4.77 -12.90
CA GLU A 90 -12.70 6.12 -13.25
C GLU A 90 -11.76 7.24 -12.77
N PHE A 91 -10.85 6.95 -11.84
CA PHE A 91 -9.90 7.92 -11.27
C PHE A 91 -8.51 7.78 -11.89
N ASN A 92 -8.34 8.17 -13.15
CA ASN A 92 -7.14 7.87 -13.94
C ASN A 92 -5.82 8.35 -13.31
N GLN A 93 -5.81 9.51 -12.64
CA GLN A 93 -4.62 10.14 -12.06
C GLN A 93 -4.27 9.63 -10.65
N VAL A 94 -5.00 8.63 -10.12
CA VAL A 94 -4.69 8.08 -8.80
C VAL A 94 -3.37 7.32 -8.84
N HIS A 95 -2.39 7.80 -8.07
CA HIS A 95 -1.10 7.14 -7.91
C HIS A 95 -1.01 6.32 -6.62
N PHE A 96 -1.81 6.67 -5.61
CA PHE A 96 -1.81 6.06 -4.28
C PHE A 96 -3.20 5.54 -3.90
N LEU A 97 -3.29 4.23 -3.63
CA LEU A 97 -4.53 3.58 -3.25
C LEU A 97 -4.34 2.81 -1.94
N VAL A 98 -5.26 3.03 -1.00
CA VAL A 98 -5.32 2.31 0.28
C VAL A 98 -6.68 1.65 0.42
N LEU A 99 -6.70 0.33 0.59
CA LEU A 99 -7.92 -0.47 0.71
C LEU A 99 -7.94 -1.18 2.05
N HIS A 100 -8.97 -0.95 2.86
CA HIS A 100 -9.14 -1.60 4.15
C HIS A 100 -10.28 -2.64 4.14
N ASN A 101 -10.13 -3.70 4.94
CA ASN A 101 -11.08 -4.80 5.07
C ASN A 101 -11.39 -5.50 3.75
N VAL A 102 -10.35 -5.70 2.94
CA VAL A 102 -10.47 -6.37 1.64
C VAL A 102 -10.74 -7.86 1.83
N THR A 103 -11.60 -8.40 0.96
CA THR A 103 -12.02 -9.80 0.84
C THR A 103 -12.07 -10.15 -0.64
N GLU A 104 -12.15 -11.45 -0.97
CA GLU A 104 -12.20 -11.85 -2.38
C GLU A 104 -13.39 -11.24 -3.14
N LEU A 105 -14.52 -11.05 -2.44
CA LEU A 105 -15.80 -10.61 -2.98
C LEU A 105 -15.89 -9.11 -3.27
N ASN A 106 -15.07 -8.30 -2.59
CA ASN A 106 -15.08 -6.84 -2.72
C ASN A 106 -13.83 -6.30 -3.44
N TRP A 107 -12.98 -7.19 -3.96
CA TRP A 107 -11.81 -6.80 -4.74
C TRP A 107 -12.25 -5.91 -5.92
N PRO A 108 -11.62 -4.75 -6.16
CA PRO A 108 -11.99 -3.89 -7.28
C PRO A 108 -11.88 -4.60 -8.63
N ASP A 109 -12.89 -4.44 -9.47
CA ASP A 109 -12.88 -4.99 -10.84
C ASP A 109 -11.88 -4.25 -11.73
N ASN A 110 -11.79 -2.92 -11.55
CA ASN A 110 -10.87 -2.05 -12.28
C ASN A 110 -10.07 -1.19 -11.32
N PHE A 111 -8.76 -1.14 -11.53
CA PHE A 111 -7.84 -0.26 -10.82
C PHE A 111 -7.52 0.99 -11.65
N PRO A 112 -7.13 2.11 -11.01
CA PRO A 112 -6.61 3.28 -11.71
C PRO A 112 -5.43 2.93 -12.60
N LYS A 113 -5.40 3.48 -13.82
CA LYS A 113 -4.36 3.19 -14.81
C LYS A 113 -2.95 3.60 -14.35
N ASP A 114 -2.85 4.74 -13.66
CA ASP A 114 -1.56 5.31 -13.24
C ASP A 114 -1.19 4.94 -11.79
N LEU A 115 -1.84 3.91 -11.22
CA LEU A 115 -1.58 3.44 -9.87
C LEU A 115 -0.16 2.90 -9.74
N LYS A 116 0.60 3.44 -8.78
CA LYS A 116 2.00 3.04 -8.51
C LYS A 116 2.20 2.47 -7.11
N TYR A 117 1.36 2.88 -6.17
CA TYR A 117 1.49 2.57 -4.75
C TYR A 117 0.17 2.01 -4.21
N LEU A 118 0.21 0.77 -3.76
CA LEU A 118 -0.98 0.06 -3.26
C LEU A 118 -0.75 -0.41 -1.83
N THR A 119 -1.62 -0.02 -0.91
CA THR A 119 -1.66 -0.53 0.46
C THR A 119 -2.97 -1.28 0.67
N ILE A 120 -2.89 -2.52 1.16
CA ILE A 120 -4.05 -3.40 1.32
C ILE A 120 -4.09 -3.92 2.75
N TYR A 121 -5.22 -3.78 3.44
CA TYR A 121 -5.50 -4.44 4.71
C TYR A 121 -6.55 -5.53 4.49
N VAL A 122 -6.13 -6.79 4.65
CA VAL A 122 -6.93 -7.96 4.31
C VAL A 122 -7.44 -8.67 5.55
N ARG A 123 -8.71 -9.10 5.52
CA ARG A 123 -9.26 -9.96 6.58
C ARG A 123 -8.66 -11.36 6.47
N SER A 124 -8.49 -12.03 7.61
CA SER A 124 -7.68 -13.25 7.73
C SER A 124 -8.00 -14.37 6.73
N LYS A 125 -9.27 -14.58 6.36
CA LYS A 125 -9.71 -15.74 5.54
C LYS A 125 -9.19 -15.72 4.10
N ASP A 126 -9.15 -14.54 3.46
CA ASP A 126 -8.92 -14.44 2.00
C ASP A 126 -7.52 -13.95 1.63
N ARG A 127 -6.63 -13.80 2.63
CA ARG A 127 -5.27 -13.25 2.50
C ARG A 127 -4.48 -13.76 1.30
N HIS A 128 -4.43 -15.08 1.08
CA HIS A 128 -3.61 -15.68 0.03
C HIS A 128 -4.16 -15.34 -1.37
N LYS A 129 -5.49 -15.37 -1.54
CA LYS A 129 -6.15 -15.02 -2.79
C LYS A 129 -5.96 -13.55 -3.13
N ILE A 130 -6.17 -12.67 -2.15
CA ILE A 130 -5.98 -11.23 -2.33
C ILE A 130 -4.52 -10.89 -2.61
N PHE A 131 -3.59 -11.53 -1.93
CA PHE A 131 -2.17 -11.35 -2.19
C PHE A 131 -1.82 -11.75 -3.64
N LYS A 132 -2.25 -12.92 -4.10
CA LYS A 132 -2.06 -13.35 -5.50
C LYS A 132 -2.68 -12.36 -6.49
N LYS A 133 -3.93 -11.90 -6.25
CA LYS A 133 -4.59 -10.89 -7.08
C LYS A 133 -3.83 -9.56 -7.11
N ALA A 134 -3.20 -9.16 -6.01
CA ALA A 134 -2.40 -7.95 -5.95
C ALA A 134 -1.08 -8.09 -6.74
N LEU A 135 -0.44 -9.26 -6.70
CA LEU A 135 0.84 -9.50 -7.38
C LEU A 135 0.73 -9.49 -8.92
N ILE A 136 -0.44 -9.81 -9.47
CA ILE A 136 -0.69 -9.81 -10.91
C ILE A 136 -1.05 -8.42 -11.47
N LEU A 137 -1.25 -7.42 -10.60
CA LEU A 137 -1.52 -6.05 -11.04
C LEU A 137 -0.30 -5.49 -11.75
N ASP A 138 -0.54 -4.90 -12.91
CA ASP A 138 0.49 -4.19 -13.67
C ASP A 138 0.73 -2.79 -13.08
N ASN A 139 1.92 -2.24 -13.34
CA ASN A 139 2.33 -0.86 -12.98
C ASN A 139 2.51 -0.56 -11.48
N ILE A 140 2.16 -1.48 -10.59
CA ILE A 140 2.40 -1.32 -9.15
C ILE A 140 3.91 -1.38 -8.89
N LYS A 141 4.49 -0.25 -8.46
CA LYS A 141 5.90 -0.19 -8.05
C LYS A 141 6.08 -0.69 -6.64
N ARG A 142 5.16 -0.33 -5.74
CA ARG A 142 5.21 -0.68 -4.32
C ARG A 142 3.88 -1.26 -3.86
N LEU A 143 3.96 -2.44 -3.24
CA LEU A 143 2.85 -3.09 -2.58
C LEU A 143 3.12 -3.19 -1.08
N GLU A 144 2.20 -2.68 -0.28
CA GLU A 144 2.16 -2.87 1.16
C GLU A 144 0.96 -3.75 1.53
N PHE A 145 1.26 -4.92 2.09
CA PHE A 145 0.27 -5.94 2.41
C PHE A 145 0.17 -6.11 3.92
N ASN A 146 -0.98 -5.73 4.46
CA ASN A 146 -1.30 -5.78 5.88
C ASN A 146 -2.30 -6.91 6.16
N SER A 147 -1.95 -7.85 7.04
CA SER A 147 -2.85 -8.95 7.42
C SER A 147 -2.57 -9.43 8.84
N THR A 148 -3.53 -10.07 9.50
CA THR A 148 -3.29 -10.67 10.82
C THR A 148 -2.24 -11.78 10.77
N PHE A 149 -2.26 -12.58 9.69
CA PHE A 149 -1.31 -13.66 9.44
C PHE A 149 -1.04 -13.72 7.93
N LEU A 150 0.15 -14.14 7.51
CA LEU A 150 0.42 -14.50 6.12
C LEU A 150 1.33 -15.74 6.08
N HIS A 151 0.82 -16.84 5.53
CA HIS A 151 1.60 -18.05 5.30
C HIS A 151 1.81 -18.22 3.80
N PHE A 152 3.04 -18.12 3.33
CA PHE A 152 3.34 -18.31 1.90
C PHE A 152 3.38 -19.78 1.48
N HIS A 153 3.40 -20.74 2.41
CA HIS A 153 3.22 -22.16 2.06
C HIS A 153 1.85 -22.43 1.42
N ASP A 154 0.88 -21.53 1.62
CA ASP A 154 -0.41 -21.55 0.92
C ASP A 154 -0.29 -21.03 -0.55
N CYS A 155 0.89 -20.55 -0.94
CA CYS A 155 1.20 -19.93 -2.23
C CYS A 155 2.23 -20.75 -3.04
N ASN A 156 2.25 -22.08 -2.93
CA ASN A 156 3.20 -22.95 -3.66
C ASN A 156 3.04 -22.96 -5.21
N GLU A 157 2.22 -22.06 -5.76
CA GLU A 157 1.96 -21.97 -7.19
C GLU A 157 2.80 -20.85 -7.80
N THR A 158 3.42 -21.13 -8.95
CA THR A 158 4.01 -20.11 -9.82
C THR A 158 2.88 -19.24 -10.39
N LEU A 159 3.03 -17.92 -10.31
CA LEU A 159 2.16 -16.97 -10.98
C LEU A 159 2.22 -17.19 -12.49
N VAL A 160 1.12 -16.89 -13.18
CA VAL A 160 1.03 -16.98 -14.66
C VAL A 160 2.07 -16.08 -15.34
N LYS A 161 2.39 -14.95 -14.72
CA LYS A 161 3.49 -14.07 -15.10
C LYS A 161 4.22 -13.58 -13.84
N PRO A 162 5.53 -13.33 -13.90
CA PRO A 162 6.25 -12.66 -12.82
C PRO A 162 5.63 -11.30 -12.50
N SER A 163 5.61 -10.94 -11.22
CA SER A 163 5.16 -9.64 -10.74
C SER A 163 6.14 -8.54 -11.13
N THR A 164 5.61 -7.37 -11.49
CA THR A 164 6.40 -6.17 -11.80
C THR A 164 6.72 -5.33 -10.56
N ILE A 165 6.23 -5.74 -9.39
CA ILE A 165 6.40 -5.04 -8.12
C ILE A 165 7.88 -5.06 -7.71
N LYS A 166 8.42 -3.88 -7.42
CA LYS A 166 9.82 -3.68 -7.04
C LYS A 166 10.02 -3.56 -5.53
N HIS A 167 9.02 -3.05 -4.82
CA HIS A 167 9.11 -2.83 -3.38
C HIS A 167 7.93 -3.51 -2.69
N LEU A 168 8.24 -4.42 -1.78
CA LEU A 168 7.25 -5.24 -1.10
C LEU A 168 7.37 -5.05 0.41
N VAL A 169 6.25 -4.74 1.06
CA VAL A 169 6.17 -4.54 2.51
C VAL A 169 5.11 -5.46 3.08
N PHE A 170 5.49 -6.29 4.05
CA PHE A 170 4.59 -7.16 4.80
C PHE A 170 4.43 -6.68 6.23
N ASN A 171 3.22 -6.27 6.56
CA ASN A 171 2.87 -5.85 7.90
C ASN A 171 1.90 -6.88 8.48
N SER A 172 2.45 -7.88 9.15
CA SER A 172 1.65 -8.93 9.79
C SER A 172 2.06 -9.16 11.24
N GLN A 173 1.13 -9.67 12.05
CA GLN A 173 1.48 -10.15 13.40
C GLN A 173 2.30 -11.44 13.31
N ARG A 174 2.11 -12.24 12.24
CA ARG A 174 2.87 -13.45 11.94
C ARG A 174 3.04 -13.61 10.42
N CYS A 175 4.26 -13.37 9.92
CA CYS A 175 4.58 -13.49 8.49
C CYS A 175 5.53 -14.67 8.23
N PHE A 176 5.14 -15.64 7.41
CA PHE A 176 6.00 -16.75 7.00
C PHE A 176 6.34 -16.61 5.53
N ILE A 177 7.49 -16.00 5.22
CA ILE A 177 7.92 -15.74 3.85
C ILE A 177 8.49 -17.01 3.22
N ASN A 178 7.92 -17.42 2.08
CA ASN A 178 8.51 -18.43 1.21
C ASN A 178 9.39 -17.71 0.17
N TYR A 179 10.70 -17.77 0.36
CA TYR A 179 11.65 -17.08 -0.51
C TYR A 179 11.75 -17.69 -1.90
N GLU A 180 11.54 -19.00 -2.03
CA GLU A 180 11.48 -19.65 -3.35
C GLU A 180 10.32 -19.10 -4.17
N PHE A 181 9.16 -18.89 -3.53
CA PHE A 181 8.05 -18.20 -4.17
C PHE A 181 8.44 -16.79 -4.63
N LEU A 182 9.11 -16.01 -3.78
CA LEU A 182 9.53 -14.65 -4.14
C LEU A 182 10.57 -14.65 -5.28
N LEU A 183 11.52 -15.58 -5.28
CA LEU A 183 12.53 -15.71 -6.34
C LEU A 183 11.89 -16.04 -7.68
N ASN A 184 10.96 -16.99 -7.70
CA ASN A 184 10.31 -17.44 -8.92
C ASN A 184 9.33 -16.41 -9.48
N ASN A 185 8.67 -15.64 -8.60
CA ASN A 185 7.56 -14.77 -8.99
C ASN A 185 7.90 -13.29 -8.97
N MET A 186 8.99 -12.88 -8.34
CA MET A 186 9.40 -11.49 -8.19
C MET A 186 10.92 -11.34 -8.43
N PRO A 187 11.46 -11.79 -9.59
CA PRO A 187 12.90 -11.78 -9.86
C PRO A 187 13.51 -10.37 -9.87
N ASP A 188 12.68 -9.34 -10.10
CA ASP A 188 13.07 -7.93 -10.14
C ASP A 188 12.83 -7.19 -8.82
N LEU A 189 12.55 -7.91 -7.72
CA LEU A 189 12.33 -7.33 -6.41
C LEU A 189 13.60 -6.58 -5.95
N GLN A 190 13.42 -5.31 -5.61
CA GLN A 190 14.49 -4.40 -5.18
C GLN A 190 14.51 -4.16 -3.68
N SER A 191 13.35 -4.22 -3.04
CA SER A 191 13.22 -4.02 -1.60
C SER A 191 12.22 -4.99 -1.01
N LEU A 192 12.62 -5.65 0.08
CA LEU A 192 11.75 -6.46 0.92
C LEU A 192 11.74 -5.91 2.34
N LYS A 193 10.57 -5.57 2.84
CA LYS A 193 10.35 -5.22 4.25
C LYS A 193 9.32 -6.16 4.86
N SER A 194 9.56 -6.64 6.08
CA SER A 194 8.57 -7.44 6.81
C SER A 194 8.72 -7.31 8.32
N SER A 195 7.58 -7.11 9.00
CA SER A 195 7.50 -7.12 10.46
C SER A 195 7.04 -8.49 10.98
N ASN A 196 7.56 -8.92 12.14
CA ASN A 196 7.19 -10.19 12.80
C ASN A 196 7.31 -11.41 11.87
N THR A 197 8.43 -11.49 11.16
CA THR A 197 8.75 -12.59 10.25
C THR A 197 9.12 -13.83 11.04
N TYR A 198 8.38 -14.90 10.82
CA TYR A 198 8.68 -16.24 11.30
C TYR A 198 9.37 -17.00 10.17
N TYR A 199 10.56 -17.49 10.46
CA TYR A 199 11.33 -18.21 9.48
C TYR A 199 10.91 -19.69 9.46
N PRO A 200 10.47 -20.26 8.33
CA PRO A 200 10.27 -21.70 8.26
C PRO A 200 11.65 -22.38 8.32
N HIS A 201 11.98 -22.91 9.50
CA HIS A 201 13.05 -23.88 9.71
C HIS A 201 12.67 -25.16 8.97
N ARG A 202 12.94 -25.31 7.66
CA ARG A 202 12.77 -26.64 7.02
C ARG A 202 13.40 -26.93 5.67
N THR A 203 13.96 -25.98 4.92
CA THR A 203 14.60 -26.36 3.66
C THR A 203 16.04 -25.86 3.62
N LYS A 204 16.98 -26.81 3.69
CA LYS A 204 18.30 -26.65 3.08
C LYS A 204 18.05 -26.49 1.58
N THR A 205 17.78 -25.28 1.12
CA THR A 205 17.47 -25.04 -0.27
C THR A 205 18.60 -24.28 -0.91
N ASN A 206 19.01 -24.81 -2.07
CA ASN A 206 19.84 -24.17 -3.08
C ASN A 206 19.01 -23.02 -3.69
N LEU A 207 18.67 -22.02 -2.86
CA LEU A 207 17.81 -20.91 -3.22
C LEU A 207 18.58 -20.09 -4.26
N GLY A 208 17.99 -19.85 -5.42
CA GLY A 208 18.53 -18.90 -6.38
C GLY A 208 18.81 -17.53 -5.74
N ILE A 209 19.65 -16.73 -6.38
CA ILE A 209 20.07 -15.44 -5.84
C ILE A 209 19.14 -14.35 -6.37
N PHE A 210 18.66 -13.44 -5.50
CA PHE A 210 18.08 -12.18 -5.99
C PHE A 210 19.19 -11.30 -6.54
N ASN A 211 19.21 -11.16 -7.86
CA ASN A 211 20.20 -10.31 -8.54
C ASN A 211 19.92 -8.82 -8.42
N ARG A 212 18.72 -8.43 -7.96
CA ARG A 212 18.26 -7.04 -7.93
C ARG A 212 17.80 -6.57 -6.55
N LEU A 213 17.91 -7.41 -5.52
CA LEU A 213 17.45 -7.09 -4.17
C LEU A 213 18.48 -6.23 -3.45
N TYR A 214 18.27 -4.92 -3.49
CA TYR A 214 19.17 -3.94 -2.91
C TYR A 214 18.95 -3.75 -1.41
N THR A 215 17.71 -3.88 -0.92
CA THR A 215 17.38 -3.58 0.47
C THR A 215 16.52 -4.65 1.13
N ILE A 216 16.91 -5.07 2.33
CA ILE A 216 16.16 -6.01 3.17
C ILE A 216 15.99 -5.39 4.57
N ASP A 217 14.75 -5.30 5.04
CA ASP A 217 14.39 -4.80 6.39
C ASP A 217 13.46 -5.80 7.07
N LEU A 218 13.99 -6.65 7.95
CA LEU A 218 13.24 -7.74 8.58
C LEU A 218 13.28 -7.64 10.11
N ASP A 219 12.09 -7.57 10.71
CA ASP A 219 11.91 -7.84 12.13
C ASP A 219 11.53 -9.31 12.30
N CYS A 220 12.43 -10.12 12.85
CA CYS A 220 12.28 -11.56 12.96
C CYS A 220 11.97 -12.01 14.39
N LYS A 221 11.16 -13.07 14.50
CA LYS A 221 10.86 -13.76 15.77
C LYS A 221 11.29 -15.23 15.67
N HIS A 222 11.82 -15.76 16.77
CA HIS A 222 12.17 -17.17 16.96
C HIS A 222 13.19 -17.73 15.94
N ILE A 223 14.22 -16.95 15.59
CA ILE A 223 15.33 -17.40 14.73
C ILE A 223 16.67 -16.95 15.31
N ASP A 224 17.68 -17.81 15.18
CA ASP A 224 19.05 -17.50 15.54
C ASP A 224 19.68 -16.50 14.56
N ILE A 225 20.44 -15.54 15.09
CA ILE A 225 21.04 -14.46 14.30
C ILE A 225 21.97 -14.98 13.20
N ASP A 226 22.75 -16.04 13.48
CA ASP A 226 23.66 -16.65 12.51
C ASP A 226 22.91 -17.25 11.33
N VAL A 227 21.74 -17.86 11.59
CA VAL A 227 20.87 -18.41 10.55
C VAL A 227 20.28 -17.30 9.68
N MET A 228 19.93 -16.15 10.28
CA MET A 228 19.47 -14.98 9.52
C MET A 228 20.56 -14.41 8.62
N ILE A 229 21.77 -14.24 9.16
CA ILE A 229 22.92 -13.68 8.43
C ILE A 229 23.30 -14.59 7.26
N LEU A 230 23.46 -15.90 7.50
CA LEU A 230 23.79 -16.86 6.44
C LEU A 230 22.75 -16.86 5.34
N PHE A 231 21.47 -16.89 5.71
CA PHE A 231 20.37 -16.84 4.75
C PHE A 231 20.45 -15.60 3.83
N ILE A 232 20.70 -14.42 4.39
CA ILE A 232 20.74 -13.17 3.62
C ILE A 232 21.95 -13.11 2.71
N ILE A 233 23.11 -13.52 3.21
CA ILE A 233 24.34 -13.64 2.42
C ILE A 233 24.08 -14.53 1.20
N ASP A 234 23.42 -15.67 1.41
CA ASP A 234 23.14 -16.63 0.34
C ASP A 234 22.13 -16.08 -0.69
N VAL A 235 21.08 -15.40 -0.22
CA VAL A 235 19.98 -14.96 -1.08
C VAL A 235 20.26 -13.64 -1.81
N SER A 236 21.25 -12.86 -1.40
CA SER A 236 21.51 -11.51 -1.95
C SER A 236 22.98 -11.19 -2.27
N ARG A 237 23.82 -12.24 -2.33
CA ARG A 237 25.31 -12.25 -2.39
C ARG A 237 26.03 -11.17 -3.21
N TYR A 238 25.38 -10.54 -4.19
CA TYR A 238 25.98 -9.54 -5.08
C TYR A 238 25.21 -8.21 -5.21
N SER A 239 23.97 -8.12 -4.74
CA SER A 239 23.12 -6.95 -4.99
C SER A 239 22.76 -6.17 -3.73
N LEU A 240 22.92 -6.75 -2.55
CA LEU A 240 22.52 -6.11 -1.31
C LEU A 240 23.37 -4.85 -1.01
N ARG A 241 22.69 -3.72 -0.84
CA ARG A 241 23.28 -2.44 -0.43
C ARG A 241 22.96 -2.10 1.02
N GLN A 242 21.77 -2.48 1.49
CA GLN A 242 21.35 -2.22 2.86
C GLN A 242 20.60 -3.42 3.44
N CYS A 243 21.02 -3.83 4.63
CA CYS A 243 20.35 -4.87 5.39
C CYS A 243 20.11 -4.40 6.82
N ARG A 244 18.84 -4.42 7.24
CA ARG A 244 18.45 -4.22 8.63
C ARG A 244 17.77 -5.47 9.15
N LEU A 245 18.28 -5.98 10.27
CA LEU A 245 17.74 -7.16 10.93
C LEU A 245 17.52 -6.88 12.41
N ILE A 246 16.29 -7.09 12.86
CA ILE A 246 15.91 -6.95 14.27
C ILE A 246 15.40 -8.28 14.78
N ASN A 247 16.08 -8.86 15.78
CA ASN A 247 15.57 -10.02 16.50
C ASN A 247 14.68 -9.55 17.66
N VAL A 248 13.38 -9.84 17.57
CA VAL A 248 12.37 -9.35 18.53
C VAL A 248 12.23 -10.27 19.75
N ASN A 249 12.93 -11.41 19.80
CA ASN A 249 12.70 -12.45 20.79
C ASN A 249 13.48 -12.35 22.10
N ASN A 250 14.39 -11.39 22.25
CA ASN A 250 15.07 -11.16 23.51
C ASN A 250 14.67 -9.80 24.08
N SER A 251 13.71 -9.82 25.01
CA SER A 251 13.34 -8.67 25.85
C SER A 251 14.46 -8.19 26.80
N LEU A 252 15.72 -8.57 26.58
CA LEU A 252 16.88 -8.08 27.31
C LEU A 252 18.13 -7.76 26.44
N SER A 253 18.06 -7.84 25.10
CA SER A 253 19.10 -7.26 24.26
C SER A 253 18.61 -7.07 22.83
N SER A 254 18.20 -5.86 22.49
CA SER A 254 18.01 -5.41 21.11
C SER A 254 19.37 -5.28 20.42
N TYR A 255 19.98 -6.40 20.02
CA TYR A 255 21.09 -6.37 19.07
C TYR A 255 20.48 -6.12 17.69
N ILE A 256 20.46 -4.86 17.27
CA ILE A 256 20.26 -4.50 15.87
C ILE A 256 21.54 -4.91 15.15
N ALA A 257 21.44 -5.88 14.25
CA ALA A 257 22.52 -6.16 13.31
C ALA A 257 22.31 -5.26 12.09
N ASP A 258 22.96 -4.10 12.11
CA ASP A 258 23.11 -3.28 10.91
C ASP A 258 24.31 -3.83 10.13
N VAL A 259 24.02 -4.63 9.11
CA VAL A 259 25.05 -5.10 8.17
C VAL A 259 25.08 -4.10 7.01
N LEU A 260 25.98 -3.12 7.09
CA LEU A 260 26.37 -2.29 5.96
C LEU A 260 27.40 -3.06 5.15
N ILE A 261 27.02 -3.53 3.97
CA ILE A 261 27.95 -4.13 3.01
C ILE A 261 28.34 -3.01 2.05
N SER A 262 29.58 -2.52 2.18
CA SER A 262 30.20 -1.50 1.33
C SER A 262 30.74 -2.10 0.04
#